data_AF-A0A2T4IQ51-F1
#
_entry.id   AF-A0A2T4IQ51-F1
#
_cell.length_a   1.000
_cell.length_b   1.000
_cell.length_c   1.000
_cell.angle_alpha   90.00
_cell.angle_beta   90.00
_cell.angle_gamma   90.00
#
_symmetry.space_group_name_H-M   'P 1'
#
loop_
_entity.id
_entity.type
_entity.pdbx_description
1 polymer ?
#
loop_
_entity_poly.entity_id
_entity_poly.type
_entity_poly.pdbx_seq_one_letter_code
_entity_poly.pdbx_strand_id
1 'polypeptide(L)'
;MTDLADAGSVAAHVPPAGNPVPANGDNGSAPPTAKSWFDGLSEGNRKLAEAKGWTKAENLDRVFTSYAELERQQGESLRVPAADASREDWDRFHTRLPEAMRPLTSPDKVEYRRPDGVPENFAYSDDLANASKAWAVEAGATPKVAQAYHDRFVGYMAEQAARQEIALARSVEATHDDLVRDWGPTDSDGFRQKLEVANRAMKKLGLVDAYKAKGILLPDGALTDPQIAKAFQAIGEAMFREDTIDADGVPRGQNPFKRNAAGERNISAISALVKTDPARARRLAREAGENPDLWMPNNPR
;
A
#
# COMPACT_ATOMS: atom_id res chain seq x y z
N MET A 1 49.12 20.74 -30.95
CA MET A 1 50.43 21.40 -30.75
C MET A 1 51.41 20.31 -30.34
N THR A 2 52.57 20.22 -31.01
CA THR A 2 53.85 19.58 -30.58
C THR A 2 53.82 18.18 -29.93
N ASP A 3 54.45 17.14 -30.49
CA ASP A 3 55.92 16.90 -30.64
C ASP A 3 56.64 16.80 -29.27
N LEU A 4 57.53 15.84 -28.96
CA LEU A 4 58.19 14.70 -29.66
C LEU A 4 58.37 13.55 -28.59
N ALA A 5 58.88 12.31 -28.75
CA ALA A 5 59.61 11.48 -29.74
C ALA A 5 59.15 9.98 -29.55
N ASP A 6 59.59 8.86 -30.16
CA ASP A 6 60.86 8.30 -30.72
C ASP A 6 62.00 8.06 -29.70
N ALA A 7 62.72 6.92 -29.62
CA ALA A 7 62.81 5.67 -30.42
C ALA A 7 62.68 4.40 -29.52
N GLY A 8 62.73 3.12 -29.92
CA GLY A 8 63.25 2.43 -31.12
C GLY A 8 64.73 1.97 -30.94
N SER A 9 65.19 0.77 -31.33
CA SER A 9 64.52 -0.45 -31.85
C SER A 9 65.43 -1.70 -31.71
N VAL A 10 65.06 -2.83 -32.34
CA VAL A 10 65.59 -4.21 -32.22
C VAL A 10 66.99 -4.54 -32.80
N ALA A 11 67.54 -5.70 -32.36
CA ALA A 11 68.29 -6.73 -33.12
C ALA A 11 69.85 -6.86 -33.01
N ALA A 12 70.27 -7.86 -32.21
CA ALA A 12 71.21 -8.98 -32.48
C ALA A 12 72.53 -8.84 -33.30
N HIS A 13 73.66 -9.28 -32.69
CA HIS A 13 74.77 -9.94 -33.42
C HIS A 13 75.58 -10.93 -32.53
N VAL A 14 76.13 -11.99 -33.16
CA VAL A 14 76.88 -13.17 -32.64
C VAL A 14 77.61 -13.78 -33.88
N PRO A 15 78.82 -14.43 -33.89
CA PRO A 15 79.70 -15.01 -32.83
C PRO A 15 81.17 -14.42 -32.97
N PRO A 16 82.35 -15.13 -32.90
CA PRO A 16 82.72 -16.46 -32.36
C PRO A 16 84.04 -16.60 -31.53
N ALA A 17 84.09 -17.72 -30.80
CA ALA A 17 85.22 -18.64 -30.52
C ALA A 17 86.67 -18.17 -30.20
N GLY A 18 87.21 -18.74 -29.11
CA GLY A 18 88.65 -18.87 -28.83
C GLY A 18 88.95 -20.12 -27.98
N ASN A 19 90.03 -20.84 -28.29
CA ASN A 19 90.54 -22.08 -27.65
C ASN A 19 92.05 -22.20 -28.05
N PRO A 20 92.95 -23.02 -27.45
CA PRO A 20 92.68 -24.23 -26.64
C PRO A 20 93.66 -24.62 -25.48
N VAL A 21 93.25 -25.58 -24.63
CA VAL A 21 94.04 -26.59 -23.81
C VAL A 21 95.24 -26.16 -22.91
N PRO A 22 95.79 -27.04 -22.05
CA PRO A 22 95.16 -27.90 -21.04
C PRO A 22 95.84 -27.85 -19.64
N ALA A 23 95.21 -28.44 -18.62
CA ALA A 23 95.91 -29.02 -17.46
C ALA A 23 95.11 -30.18 -16.85
N ASN A 24 95.74 -31.35 -16.67
CA ASN A 24 95.14 -32.45 -15.91
C ASN A 24 95.30 -32.23 -14.40
N GLY A 25 94.28 -32.62 -13.63
CA GLY A 25 94.31 -32.61 -12.17
C GLY A 25 93.15 -33.42 -11.63
N ASP A 26 93.32 -34.74 -11.57
CA ASP A 26 92.30 -35.65 -11.03
C ASP A 26 92.14 -35.44 -9.52
N ASN A 27 90.90 -35.26 -9.07
CA ASN A 27 90.49 -35.29 -7.67
C ASN A 27 88.98 -35.50 -7.61
N GLY A 28 88.56 -36.54 -6.88
CA GLY A 28 87.18 -37.04 -6.91
C GLY A 28 86.15 -36.01 -6.48
N SER A 29 85.41 -35.47 -7.45
CA SER A 29 84.20 -34.69 -7.18
C SER A 29 83.06 -35.63 -6.84
N ALA A 30 82.37 -35.37 -5.73
CA ALA A 30 81.05 -35.95 -5.45
C ALA A 30 80.09 -35.65 -6.63
N PRO A 31 79.06 -36.48 -6.87
CA PRO A 31 78.04 -36.16 -7.87
C PRO A 31 77.52 -34.73 -7.61
N PRO A 32 77.43 -33.88 -8.65
CA PRO A 32 77.19 -32.46 -8.47
C PRO A 32 75.90 -32.26 -7.68
N THR A 33 76.00 -31.57 -6.54
CA THR A 33 74.87 -31.32 -5.63
C THR A 33 73.74 -30.74 -6.45
N ALA A 34 72.66 -31.52 -6.61
CA ALA A 34 71.58 -31.16 -7.50
C ALA A 34 70.99 -29.81 -7.06
N LYS A 35 71.20 -28.77 -7.87
CA LYS A 35 70.74 -27.41 -7.57
C LYS A 35 69.27 -27.47 -7.19
N SER A 36 68.92 -27.00 -6.00
CA SER A 36 67.54 -27.11 -5.56
C SER A 36 66.68 -26.24 -6.47
N TRP A 37 65.51 -26.73 -6.88
CA TRP A 37 64.55 -25.92 -7.64
C TRP A 37 64.19 -24.63 -6.89
N PHE A 38 64.24 -24.69 -5.56
CA PHE A 38 64.10 -23.59 -4.61
C PHE A 38 65.17 -22.48 -4.75
N ASP A 39 66.40 -22.84 -5.14
CA ASP A 39 67.49 -21.88 -5.33
C ASP A 39 67.20 -20.97 -6.55
N GLY A 40 66.58 -21.53 -7.59
CA GLY A 40 66.18 -20.81 -8.81
C GLY A 40 64.95 -19.91 -8.66
N LEU A 41 64.29 -19.90 -7.50
CA LEU A 41 63.12 -19.04 -7.26
C LEU A 41 63.51 -17.57 -7.07
N SER A 42 62.63 -16.67 -7.51
CA SER A 42 62.67 -15.25 -7.12
C SER A 42 62.48 -15.10 -5.61
N GLU A 43 62.96 -14.00 -5.02
CA GLU A 43 62.93 -13.79 -3.56
C GLU A 43 61.51 -13.89 -2.96
N GLY A 44 60.50 -13.37 -3.65
CA GLY A 44 59.09 -13.49 -3.23
C GLY A 44 58.59 -14.93 -3.27
N ASN A 45 58.90 -15.68 -4.33
CA ASN A 45 58.52 -17.10 -4.44
C ASN A 45 59.28 -17.96 -3.43
N ARG A 46 60.53 -17.62 -3.10
CA ARG A 46 61.33 -18.30 -2.08
C ARG A 46 60.73 -18.10 -0.68
N LYS A 47 60.41 -16.87 -0.30
CA LYS A 47 59.70 -16.56 0.96
C LYS A 47 58.34 -17.26 1.08
N LEU A 48 57.60 -17.35 -0.02
CA LEU A 48 56.35 -18.13 -0.07
C LEU A 48 56.60 -19.63 0.13
N ALA A 49 57.60 -20.19 -0.56
CA ALA A 49 57.98 -21.60 -0.42
C ALA A 49 58.48 -21.93 1.01
N GLU A 50 59.25 -21.06 1.63
CA GLU A 50 59.66 -21.15 3.05
C GLU A 50 58.44 -21.18 3.97
N ALA A 51 57.54 -20.20 3.86
CA ALA A 51 56.33 -20.08 4.68
C ALA A 51 55.31 -21.23 4.47
N LYS A 52 55.43 -21.98 3.38
CA LYS A 52 54.61 -23.18 3.07
C LYS A 52 55.35 -24.51 3.27
N GLY A 53 56.63 -24.47 3.69
CA GLY A 53 57.47 -25.66 3.87
C GLY A 53 57.90 -26.34 2.55
N TRP A 54 57.71 -25.70 1.40
CA TRP A 54 58.03 -26.19 0.06
C TRP A 54 59.53 -25.99 -0.31
N THR A 55 60.45 -26.36 0.59
CA THR A 55 61.90 -26.09 0.41
C THR A 55 62.69 -27.24 -0.25
N LYS A 56 62.06 -28.41 -0.41
CA LYS A 56 62.67 -29.64 -0.94
C LYS A 56 62.12 -30.04 -2.31
N ALA A 57 62.88 -30.81 -3.08
CA ALA A 57 62.43 -31.42 -4.34
C ALA A 57 61.17 -32.30 -4.16
N GLU A 58 61.09 -33.06 -3.06
CA GLU A 58 59.93 -33.89 -2.66
C GLU A 58 58.59 -33.11 -2.60
N ASN A 59 58.62 -31.79 -2.47
CA ASN A 59 57.41 -30.96 -2.36
C ASN A 59 56.92 -30.41 -3.71
N LEU A 60 57.61 -30.66 -4.83
CA LEU A 60 57.23 -30.08 -6.13
C LEU A 60 55.79 -30.45 -6.53
N ASP A 61 55.40 -31.71 -6.35
CA ASP A 61 54.03 -32.18 -6.60
C ASP A 61 53.01 -31.49 -5.69
N ARG A 62 53.40 -31.13 -4.45
CA ARG A 62 52.52 -30.37 -3.54
C ARG A 62 52.35 -28.91 -3.97
N VAL A 63 53.34 -28.32 -4.63
CA VAL A 63 53.20 -26.98 -5.24
C VAL A 63 52.20 -27.04 -6.39
N PHE A 64 52.34 -28.02 -7.30
CA PHE A 64 51.41 -28.19 -8.41
C PHE A 64 49.99 -28.58 -7.96
N THR A 65 49.85 -29.46 -6.97
CA THR A 65 48.55 -29.77 -6.36
C THR A 65 47.94 -28.55 -5.68
N SER A 66 48.72 -27.78 -4.90
CA SER A 66 48.22 -26.54 -4.28
C SER A 66 47.83 -25.47 -5.32
N TYR A 67 48.46 -25.46 -6.49
CA TYR A 67 48.07 -24.59 -7.60
C TYR A 67 46.79 -25.08 -8.26
N ALA A 68 46.69 -26.37 -8.60
CA ALA A 68 45.48 -26.97 -9.17
C ALA A 68 44.27 -26.91 -8.22
N GLU A 69 44.47 -27.03 -6.91
CA GLU A 69 43.43 -26.79 -5.90
C GLU A 69 42.98 -25.32 -5.85
N LEU A 70 43.92 -24.37 -6.04
CA LEU A 70 43.61 -22.94 -6.10
C LEU A 70 42.91 -22.57 -7.41
N GLU A 71 43.33 -23.14 -8.55
CA GLU A 71 42.62 -23.04 -9.83
C GLU A 71 41.23 -23.66 -9.74
N ARG A 72 41.06 -24.81 -9.07
CA ARG A 72 39.75 -25.41 -8.81
C ARG A 72 38.88 -24.47 -7.97
N GLN A 73 39.38 -23.94 -6.85
CA GLN A 73 38.66 -22.96 -6.02
C GLN A 73 38.35 -21.67 -6.79
N GLN A 74 39.21 -21.25 -7.71
CA GLN A 74 39.02 -20.05 -8.52
C GLN A 74 38.07 -20.28 -9.73
N GLY A 75 37.96 -21.50 -10.25
CA GLY A 75 36.95 -21.93 -11.21
C GLY A 75 35.58 -22.23 -10.58
N GLU A 76 35.59 -22.67 -9.33
CA GLU A 76 34.41 -22.78 -8.46
C GLU A 76 33.96 -21.42 -7.90
N SER A 77 34.79 -20.37 -7.99
CA SER A 77 34.42 -19.03 -7.55
C SER A 77 33.13 -18.56 -8.21
N LEU A 78 32.21 -18.03 -7.39
CA LEU A 78 30.87 -17.68 -7.81
C LEU A 78 30.86 -16.38 -8.63
N ARG A 79 31.30 -16.45 -9.89
CA ARG A 79 31.21 -15.34 -10.83
C ARG A 79 29.75 -15.02 -11.09
N VAL A 80 29.28 -13.89 -10.56
CA VAL A 80 27.96 -13.33 -10.86
C VAL A 80 27.92 -12.99 -12.35
N PRO A 81 26.87 -13.38 -13.10
CA PRO A 81 26.70 -12.97 -14.48
C PRO A 81 26.55 -11.45 -14.63
N ALA A 82 26.76 -10.94 -15.84
CA ALA A 82 26.47 -9.55 -16.16
C ALA A 82 24.94 -9.28 -16.12
N ALA A 83 24.53 -8.02 -15.95
CA ALA A 83 23.12 -7.64 -15.84
C ALA A 83 22.30 -7.95 -17.11
N ASP A 84 22.98 -8.04 -18.26
CA ASP A 84 22.46 -8.39 -19.59
C ASP A 84 22.73 -9.86 -19.98
N ALA A 85 23.30 -10.68 -19.09
CA ALA A 85 23.61 -12.08 -19.37
C ALA A 85 22.35 -12.93 -19.57
N SER A 86 22.50 -14.05 -20.28
CA SER A 86 21.38 -14.92 -20.64
C SER A 86 20.70 -15.54 -19.41
N ARG A 87 19.42 -15.90 -19.56
CA ARG A 87 18.69 -16.62 -18.51
C ARG A 87 19.36 -17.94 -18.14
N GLU A 88 19.92 -18.67 -19.11
CA GLU A 88 20.67 -19.90 -18.84
C GLU A 88 21.91 -19.65 -17.97
N ASP A 89 22.61 -18.53 -18.15
CA ASP A 89 23.79 -18.20 -17.34
C ASP A 89 23.42 -17.80 -15.91
N TRP A 90 22.30 -17.08 -15.75
CA TRP A 90 21.70 -16.82 -14.45
C TRP A 90 21.23 -18.11 -13.76
N ASP A 91 20.52 -19.00 -14.44
CA ASP A 91 20.07 -20.28 -13.87
C ASP A 91 21.25 -21.21 -13.54
N ARG A 92 22.32 -21.20 -14.36
CA ARG A 92 23.60 -21.88 -14.09
C ARG A 92 24.32 -21.32 -12.87
N PHE A 93 24.26 -20.01 -12.64
CA PHE A 93 24.77 -19.35 -11.43
C PHE A 93 23.91 -19.68 -10.19
N HIS A 94 22.58 -19.56 -10.30
CA HIS A 94 21.65 -19.90 -9.22
C HIS A 94 21.76 -21.36 -8.76
N THR A 95 22.04 -22.28 -9.69
CA THR A 95 22.27 -23.70 -9.36
C THR A 95 23.50 -23.89 -8.46
N ARG A 96 24.50 -22.99 -8.52
CA ARG A 96 25.68 -23.02 -7.64
C ARG A 96 25.46 -22.35 -6.28
N LEU A 97 24.44 -21.49 -6.13
CA LEU A 97 24.10 -20.88 -4.82
C LEU A 97 23.58 -21.94 -3.84
N PRO A 98 23.77 -21.74 -2.52
CA PRO A 98 23.03 -22.47 -1.49
C PRO A 98 21.52 -22.29 -1.66
N GLU A 99 20.73 -23.32 -1.38
CA GLU A 99 19.28 -23.33 -1.67
C GLU A 99 18.52 -22.12 -1.10
N ALA A 100 18.79 -21.74 0.16
CA ALA A 100 18.17 -20.58 0.80
C ALA A 100 18.54 -19.20 0.18
N MET A 101 19.52 -19.16 -0.73
CA MET A 101 19.92 -17.98 -1.49
C MET A 101 19.47 -18.03 -2.97
N ARG A 102 18.86 -19.14 -3.43
CA ARG A 102 18.35 -19.25 -4.79
C ARG A 102 17.07 -18.41 -4.94
N PRO A 103 16.86 -17.78 -6.11
CA PRO A 103 15.55 -17.25 -6.49
C PRO A 103 14.45 -18.30 -6.43
N LEU A 104 13.24 -17.83 -6.13
CA LEU A 104 12.03 -18.62 -6.22
C LEU A 104 11.76 -19.04 -7.68
N THR A 105 11.39 -20.29 -7.85
CA THR A 105 11.20 -20.95 -9.17
C THR A 105 9.78 -21.45 -9.41
N SER A 106 8.93 -21.42 -8.38
CA SER A 106 7.47 -21.58 -8.47
C SER A 106 6.82 -20.85 -7.28
N PRO A 107 5.60 -20.28 -7.42
CA PRO A 107 4.86 -19.71 -6.30
C PRO A 107 4.63 -20.70 -5.15
N ASP A 108 4.53 -22.00 -5.44
CA ASP A 108 4.29 -23.07 -4.45
C ASP A 108 5.42 -23.21 -3.42
N LYS A 109 6.62 -22.70 -3.73
CA LYS A 109 7.78 -22.69 -2.82
C LYS A 109 7.73 -21.55 -1.80
N VAL A 110 6.62 -20.80 -1.74
CA VAL A 110 6.41 -19.67 -0.83
C VAL A 110 5.29 -20.00 0.16
N GLU A 111 5.66 -20.53 1.32
CA GLU A 111 4.75 -20.67 2.47
C GLU A 111 4.58 -19.33 3.20
N TYR A 112 3.80 -18.41 2.62
CA TYR A 112 3.31 -17.26 3.38
C TYR A 112 2.43 -17.73 4.55
N ARG A 113 2.85 -17.36 5.76
CA ARG A 113 2.11 -17.55 7.00
C ARG A 113 1.55 -16.20 7.45
N ARG A 114 0.38 -16.18 8.10
CA ARG A 114 -0.16 -14.96 8.72
C ARG A 114 0.89 -14.43 9.72
N PRO A 115 1.35 -13.16 9.63
CA PRO A 115 2.41 -12.66 10.49
C PRO A 115 1.96 -12.54 11.95
N ASP A 116 2.89 -12.76 12.87
CA ASP A 116 2.67 -12.56 14.31
C ASP A 116 2.24 -11.10 14.60
N GLY A 117 1.26 -10.94 15.50
CA GLY A 117 0.75 -9.62 15.91
C GLY A 117 -0.29 -8.99 14.97
N VAL A 118 -0.65 -9.63 13.85
CA VAL A 118 -1.80 -9.21 13.03
C VAL A 118 -3.10 -9.58 13.78
N PRO A 119 -4.00 -8.61 14.10
CA PRO A 119 -5.24 -8.89 14.82
C PRO A 119 -6.10 -9.95 14.15
N GLU A 120 -6.78 -10.82 14.90
CA GLU A 120 -7.58 -11.92 14.34
C GLU A 120 -8.70 -11.44 13.39
N ASN A 121 -9.34 -10.31 13.74
CA ASN A 121 -10.38 -9.64 12.96
C ASN A 121 -9.86 -8.92 11.70
N PHE A 122 -8.54 -8.80 11.50
CA PHE A 122 -7.99 -8.24 10.27
C PHE A 122 -8.35 -9.11 9.06
N ALA A 123 -8.97 -8.50 8.05
CA ALA A 123 -9.36 -9.14 6.80
C ALA A 123 -8.12 -9.44 5.91
N TYR A 124 -7.37 -10.47 6.28
CA TYR A 124 -6.28 -11.02 5.48
C TYR A 124 -6.83 -11.55 4.15
N SER A 125 -6.13 -11.26 3.04
CA SER A 125 -6.53 -11.67 1.69
C SER A 125 -5.61 -12.77 1.17
N ASP A 126 -6.11 -14.00 1.14
CA ASP A 126 -5.41 -15.13 0.53
C ASP A 126 -5.15 -14.92 -0.97
N ASP A 127 -6.03 -14.20 -1.68
CA ASP A 127 -5.83 -13.85 -3.09
C ASP A 127 -4.60 -12.93 -3.28
N LEU A 128 -4.46 -11.90 -2.45
CA LEU A 128 -3.30 -11.00 -2.49
C LEU A 128 -2.02 -11.70 -2.02
N ALA A 129 -2.13 -12.59 -1.03
CA ALA A 129 -1.03 -13.45 -0.62
C ALA A 129 -0.58 -14.36 -1.78
N ASN A 130 -1.50 -15.02 -2.49
CA ASN A 130 -1.17 -15.88 -3.62
C ASN A 130 -0.63 -15.09 -4.83
N ALA A 131 -1.17 -13.90 -5.13
CA ALA A 131 -0.65 -13.02 -6.18
C ALA A 131 0.80 -12.57 -5.90
N SER A 132 1.11 -12.21 -4.65
CA SER A 132 2.47 -11.78 -4.27
C SER A 132 3.51 -12.90 -4.33
N LYS A 133 3.11 -14.19 -4.24
CA LYS A 133 4.01 -15.32 -4.52
C LYS A 133 4.46 -15.35 -5.99
N ALA A 134 3.57 -14.99 -6.92
CA ALA A 134 3.92 -14.88 -8.35
C ALA A 134 4.90 -13.72 -8.59
N TRP A 135 4.60 -12.53 -8.04
CA TRP A 135 5.50 -11.37 -8.14
C TRP A 135 6.88 -11.64 -7.52
N ALA A 136 6.95 -12.45 -6.45
CA ALA A 136 8.22 -12.87 -5.85
C ALA A 136 9.06 -13.78 -6.77
N VAL A 137 8.42 -14.64 -7.58
CA VAL A 137 9.10 -15.44 -8.61
C VAL A 137 9.55 -14.54 -9.77
N GLU A 138 8.67 -13.66 -10.26
CA GLU A 138 8.97 -12.73 -11.37
C GLU A 138 10.11 -11.77 -11.03
N ALA A 139 10.19 -11.29 -9.79
CA ALA A 139 11.26 -10.44 -9.28
C ALA A 139 12.55 -11.22 -8.91
N GLY A 140 12.59 -12.55 -9.09
CA GLY A 140 13.73 -13.38 -8.70
C GLY A 140 14.05 -13.36 -7.21
N ALA A 141 13.07 -13.06 -6.35
CA ALA A 141 13.28 -12.95 -4.91
C ALA A 141 13.62 -14.31 -4.29
N THR A 142 14.42 -14.31 -3.23
CA THR A 142 14.67 -15.52 -2.42
C THR A 142 13.49 -15.75 -1.45
N PRO A 143 13.25 -16.99 -0.97
CA PRO A 143 12.14 -17.27 -0.03
C PRO A 143 12.14 -16.35 1.20
N LYS A 144 13.33 -16.05 1.75
CA LYS A 144 13.51 -15.15 2.90
C LYS A 144 13.11 -13.71 2.59
N VAL A 145 13.41 -13.20 1.40
CA VAL A 145 13.05 -11.83 0.98
C VAL A 145 11.54 -11.75 0.72
N ALA A 146 10.97 -12.75 0.06
CA ALA A 146 9.53 -12.82 -0.20
C ALA A 146 8.73 -12.80 1.11
N GLN A 147 9.08 -13.66 2.08
CA GLN A 147 8.45 -13.71 3.41
C GLN A 147 8.62 -12.37 4.16
N ALA A 148 9.83 -11.83 4.23
CA ALA A 148 10.08 -10.59 4.96
C ALA A 148 9.35 -9.37 4.37
N TYR A 149 9.12 -9.33 3.05
CA TYR A 149 8.32 -8.27 2.42
C TYR A 149 6.82 -8.45 2.69
N HIS A 150 6.31 -9.68 2.54
CA HIS A 150 4.93 -10.03 2.89
C HIS A 150 4.59 -9.62 4.33
N ASP A 151 5.42 -10.00 5.30
CA ASP A 151 5.15 -9.77 6.72
C ASP A 151 5.14 -8.27 7.07
N ARG A 152 6.03 -7.50 6.43
CA ARG A 152 6.06 -6.04 6.55
C ARG A 152 4.85 -5.38 5.91
N PHE A 153 4.42 -5.85 4.74
CA PHE A 153 3.25 -5.31 4.04
C PHE A 153 1.96 -5.59 4.81
N VAL A 154 1.72 -6.82 5.24
CA VAL A 154 0.51 -7.21 5.98
C VAL A 154 0.48 -6.54 7.36
N GLY A 155 1.62 -6.47 8.06
CA GLY A 155 1.72 -5.71 9.31
C GLY A 155 1.43 -4.21 9.15
N TYR A 156 1.91 -3.58 8.08
CA TYR A 156 1.60 -2.19 7.75
C TYR A 156 0.11 -1.98 7.43
N MET A 157 -0.51 -2.91 6.67
CA MET A 157 -1.94 -2.86 6.36
C MET A 157 -2.82 -3.02 7.62
N ALA A 158 -2.43 -3.91 8.54
CA ALA A 158 -3.09 -4.05 9.85
C ALA A 158 -2.95 -2.78 10.70
N GLU A 159 -1.78 -2.13 10.68
CA GLU A 159 -1.58 -0.84 11.34
C GLU A 159 -2.44 0.27 10.72
N GLN A 160 -2.56 0.35 9.39
CA GLN A 160 -3.42 1.33 8.74
C GLN A 160 -4.91 1.10 9.04
N ALA A 161 -5.35 -0.16 9.12
CA ALA A 161 -6.72 -0.49 9.53
C ALA A 161 -7.01 0.00 10.96
N ALA A 162 -6.16 -0.33 11.94
CA ALA A 162 -6.32 0.12 13.32
C ALA A 162 -6.25 1.66 13.45
N ARG A 163 -5.39 2.32 12.67
CA ARG A 163 -5.35 3.80 12.60
C ARG A 163 -6.64 4.39 12.02
N GLN A 164 -7.25 3.74 11.03
CA GLN A 164 -8.55 4.16 10.47
C GLN A 164 -9.70 3.95 11.46
N GLU A 165 -9.74 2.84 12.20
CA GLU A 165 -10.73 2.61 13.26
C GLU A 165 -10.63 3.69 14.36
N ILE A 166 -9.42 4.02 14.81
CA ILE A 166 -9.18 5.09 15.80
C ILE A 166 -9.57 6.47 15.25
N ALA A 167 -9.26 6.77 13.99
CA ALA A 167 -9.65 8.02 13.34
C ALA A 167 -11.18 8.14 13.19
N LEU A 168 -11.85 7.04 12.83
CA LEU A 168 -13.30 6.96 12.69
C LEU A 168 -14.00 7.19 14.04
N ALA A 169 -13.55 6.50 15.11
CA ALA A 169 -14.07 6.68 16.46
C ALA A 169 -13.96 8.14 16.93
N ARG A 170 -12.81 8.77 16.69
CA ARG A 170 -12.62 10.21 16.97
C ARG A 170 -13.50 11.12 16.12
N SER A 171 -13.81 10.75 14.88
CA SER A 171 -14.73 11.52 14.02
C SER A 171 -16.17 11.45 14.56
N VAL A 172 -16.58 10.30 15.10
CA VAL A 172 -17.89 10.14 15.77
C VAL A 172 -17.93 10.92 17.09
N GLU A 173 -16.89 10.81 17.92
CA GLU A 173 -16.76 11.52 19.20
C GLU A 173 -16.80 13.05 18.98
N ALA A 174 -15.97 13.58 18.07
CA ALA A 174 -15.98 14.99 17.72
C ALA A 174 -17.32 15.44 17.09
N THR A 175 -17.97 14.59 16.28
CA THR A 175 -19.30 14.89 15.73
C THR A 175 -20.37 14.93 16.83
N HIS A 176 -20.28 14.04 17.82
CA HIS A 176 -21.17 14.01 18.97
C HIS A 176 -21.04 15.30 19.79
N ASP A 177 -19.83 15.68 20.18
CA ASP A 177 -19.57 16.90 20.95
C ASP A 177 -20.01 18.17 20.21
N ASP A 178 -19.71 18.26 18.91
CA ASP A 178 -20.04 19.41 18.07
C ASP A 178 -21.56 19.53 17.80
N LEU A 179 -22.31 18.42 17.94
CA LEU A 179 -23.77 18.41 17.95
C LEU A 179 -24.35 18.70 19.34
N VAL A 180 -23.81 18.13 20.42
CA VAL A 180 -24.27 18.39 21.79
C VAL A 180 -24.12 19.89 22.14
N ARG A 181 -23.03 20.53 21.71
CA ARG A 181 -22.81 21.97 21.88
C ARG A 181 -23.88 22.83 21.19
N ASP A 182 -24.28 22.47 19.96
CA ASP A 182 -25.14 23.29 19.11
C ASP A 182 -26.65 22.92 19.21
N TRP A 183 -26.94 21.70 19.66
CA TRP A 183 -28.30 21.14 19.74
C TRP A 183 -28.79 20.93 21.18
N GLY A 184 -27.87 20.88 22.15
CA GLY A 184 -28.14 20.61 23.58
C GLY A 184 -27.77 19.18 23.99
N PRO A 185 -27.84 18.85 25.30
CA PRO A 185 -27.64 17.49 25.81
C PRO A 185 -28.49 16.43 25.08
N THR A 186 -27.97 15.22 24.91
CA THR A 186 -28.59 14.17 24.08
C THR A 186 -29.92 13.64 24.61
N ASP A 187 -30.17 13.78 25.91
CA ASP A 187 -31.43 13.50 26.59
C ASP A 187 -32.48 14.60 26.41
N SER A 188 -32.07 15.83 26.04
CA SER A 188 -32.98 16.96 25.85
C SER A 188 -33.95 16.78 24.66
N ASP A 189 -35.15 17.34 24.79
CA ASP A 189 -36.13 17.34 23.70
C ASP A 189 -35.62 18.09 22.46
N GLY A 190 -34.83 19.15 22.65
CA GLY A 190 -34.23 19.93 21.56
C GLY A 190 -33.25 19.10 20.71
N PHE A 191 -32.39 18.30 21.33
CA PHE A 191 -31.50 17.39 20.60
C PHE A 191 -32.30 16.30 19.87
N ARG A 192 -33.25 15.67 20.56
CA ARG A 192 -34.12 14.62 19.99
C ARG A 192 -34.94 15.13 18.80
N GLN A 193 -35.53 16.31 18.89
CA GLN A 193 -36.30 16.94 17.81
C GLN A 193 -35.42 17.28 16.59
N LYS A 194 -34.26 17.92 16.81
CA LYS A 194 -33.31 18.26 15.74
C LYS A 194 -32.79 17.01 15.01
N LEU A 195 -32.45 15.97 15.77
CA LEU A 195 -32.02 14.67 15.23
C LEU A 195 -33.14 13.96 14.46
N GLU A 196 -34.39 14.02 14.93
CA GLU A 196 -35.52 13.44 14.19
C GLU A 196 -35.76 14.16 12.86
N VAL A 197 -35.76 15.50 12.86
CA VAL A 197 -35.95 16.32 11.65
C VAL A 197 -34.86 16.01 10.60
N ALA A 198 -33.59 15.90 11.02
CA ALA A 198 -32.49 15.49 10.15
C ALA A 198 -32.69 14.07 9.59
N ASN A 199 -33.07 13.11 10.43
CA ASN A 199 -33.34 11.72 10.02
C ASN A 199 -34.52 11.60 9.06
N ARG A 200 -35.59 12.38 9.26
CA ARG A 200 -36.72 12.45 8.33
C ARG A 200 -36.29 13.00 6.97
N ALA A 201 -35.43 14.03 6.94
CA ALA A 201 -34.88 14.59 5.70
C ALA A 201 -34.01 13.57 4.94
N MET A 202 -33.03 12.93 5.61
CA MET A 202 -32.16 11.90 5.01
C MET A 202 -32.97 10.75 4.37
N LYS A 203 -34.01 10.27 5.07
CA LYS A 203 -34.92 9.23 4.57
C LYS A 203 -35.75 9.72 3.38
N LYS A 204 -36.31 10.93 3.44
CA LYS A 204 -37.16 11.51 2.38
C LYS A 204 -36.38 11.78 1.09
N LEU A 205 -35.08 12.06 1.18
CA LEU A 205 -34.16 12.26 0.04
C LEU A 205 -33.52 10.97 -0.47
N GLY A 206 -33.73 9.81 0.18
CA GLY A 206 -33.15 8.53 -0.24
C GLY A 206 -31.63 8.41 -0.04
N LEU A 207 -31.01 9.29 0.75
CA LEU A 207 -29.54 9.40 0.85
C LEU A 207 -28.90 8.43 1.86
N VAL A 208 -29.71 7.76 2.69
CA VAL A 208 -29.26 6.89 3.80
C VAL A 208 -28.24 5.85 3.34
N ASP A 209 -28.54 5.09 2.28
CA ASP A 209 -27.68 3.98 1.85
C ASP A 209 -26.43 4.48 1.10
N ALA A 210 -26.54 5.59 0.37
CA ALA A 210 -25.41 6.28 -0.23
C ALA A 210 -24.42 6.81 0.84
N TYR A 211 -24.93 7.30 1.97
CA TYR A 211 -24.12 7.87 3.05
C TYR A 211 -23.50 6.77 3.92
N LYS A 212 -24.17 5.62 4.07
CA LYS A 212 -23.59 4.38 4.58
C LYS A 212 -22.45 3.87 3.70
N ALA A 213 -22.66 3.80 2.38
CA ALA A 213 -21.63 3.41 1.42
C ALA A 213 -20.43 4.39 1.32
N LYS A 214 -20.47 5.52 2.03
CA LYS A 214 -19.39 6.52 2.14
C LYS A 214 -18.84 6.68 3.55
N GLY A 215 -19.31 5.92 4.54
CA GLY A 215 -18.86 6.05 5.94
C GLY A 215 -19.28 7.36 6.63
N ILE A 216 -20.22 8.11 6.04
CA ILE A 216 -20.75 9.36 6.59
C ILE A 216 -21.80 9.06 7.66
N LEU A 217 -22.58 8.00 7.44
CA LEU A 217 -23.58 7.45 8.36
C LEU A 217 -23.20 5.99 8.66
N LEU A 218 -22.91 5.67 9.91
CA LEU A 218 -22.51 4.33 10.31
C LEU A 218 -23.72 3.38 10.44
N PRO A 219 -23.50 2.04 10.50
CA PRO A 219 -24.58 1.05 10.53
C PRO A 219 -25.52 1.18 11.74
N ASP A 220 -25.00 1.67 12.86
CA ASP A 220 -25.71 1.99 14.11
C ASP A 220 -26.52 3.30 14.05
N GLY A 221 -26.28 4.13 13.03
CA GLY A 221 -26.90 5.44 12.86
C GLY A 221 -26.06 6.62 13.35
N ALA A 222 -24.83 6.41 13.82
CA ALA A 222 -23.91 7.49 14.17
C ALA A 222 -23.44 8.25 12.91
N LEU A 223 -23.29 9.58 13.02
CA LEU A 223 -22.73 10.42 11.96
C LEU A 223 -21.26 10.71 12.25
N THR A 224 -20.45 10.78 11.19
CA THR A 224 -19.00 11.04 11.28
C THR A 224 -18.61 12.47 10.91
N ASP A 225 -19.60 13.28 10.50
CA ASP A 225 -19.48 14.69 10.13
C ASP A 225 -20.64 15.53 10.73
N PRO A 226 -20.36 16.60 11.51
CA PRO A 226 -21.39 17.43 12.15
C PRO A 226 -21.99 18.49 11.21
N GLN A 227 -21.31 18.89 10.13
CA GLN A 227 -21.85 19.83 9.14
C GLN A 227 -22.97 19.16 8.35
N ILE A 228 -22.80 17.88 7.99
CA ILE A 228 -23.80 17.06 7.31
C ILE A 228 -25.05 16.88 8.19
N ALA A 229 -24.87 16.59 9.48
CA ALA A 229 -25.98 16.52 10.44
C ALA A 229 -26.78 17.84 10.50
N LYS A 230 -26.08 18.98 10.59
CA LYS A 230 -26.67 20.32 10.64
C LYS A 230 -27.34 20.72 9.31
N ALA A 231 -26.76 20.33 8.18
CA ALA A 231 -27.35 20.53 6.86
C ALA A 231 -28.68 19.77 6.72
N PHE A 232 -28.75 18.50 7.10
CA PHE A 232 -30.02 17.75 7.07
C PHE A 232 -31.05 18.26 8.08
N GLN A 233 -30.61 18.77 9.23
CA GLN A 233 -31.50 19.42 10.19
C GLN A 233 -32.14 20.67 9.57
N ALA A 234 -31.36 21.54 8.94
CA ALA A 234 -31.88 22.75 8.26
C ALA A 234 -32.73 22.42 7.02
N ILE A 235 -32.35 21.41 6.23
CA ILE A 235 -33.15 20.92 5.09
C ILE A 235 -34.48 20.34 5.59
N GLY A 236 -34.46 19.54 6.67
CA GLY A 236 -35.66 19.01 7.29
C GLY A 236 -36.56 20.11 7.85
N GLU A 237 -36.01 21.11 8.53
CA GLU A 237 -36.78 22.27 8.97
C GLU A 237 -37.44 23.00 7.80
N ALA A 238 -36.80 23.10 6.64
CA ALA A 238 -37.38 23.73 5.46
C ALA A 238 -38.46 22.85 4.81
N MET A 239 -38.20 21.55 4.66
CA MET A 239 -39.11 20.58 4.05
C MET A 239 -40.37 20.30 4.89
N PHE A 240 -40.26 20.34 6.22
CA PHE A 240 -41.36 20.02 7.14
C PHE A 240 -41.99 21.27 7.78
N ARG A 241 -41.47 22.48 7.56
CA ARG A 241 -42.09 23.73 8.05
C ARG A 241 -43.53 23.93 7.57
N GLU A 242 -43.88 23.39 6.40
CA GLU A 242 -45.24 23.43 5.87
C GLU A 242 -46.17 22.36 6.48
N ASP A 243 -45.61 21.27 7.03
CA ASP A 243 -46.34 20.20 7.74
C ASP A 243 -46.48 20.47 9.25
N THR A 244 -45.58 21.26 9.87
CA THR A 244 -45.51 21.44 11.34
C THR A 244 -46.15 22.72 11.87
N ILE A 245 -47.28 23.14 11.31
CA ILE A 245 -48.24 23.98 12.07
C ILE A 245 -49.20 23.03 12.79
N ASP A 246 -48.81 22.62 14.00
CA ASP A 246 -49.68 22.51 15.19
C ASP A 246 -48.88 21.88 16.35
N ALA A 247 -48.51 22.71 17.32
CA ALA A 247 -47.95 22.26 18.61
C ALA A 247 -48.36 23.14 19.80
N ASP A 248 -49.44 23.95 19.67
CA ASP A 248 -50.12 24.56 20.82
C ASP A 248 -51.57 25.01 20.47
N GLY A 249 -52.53 24.08 20.57
CA GLY A 249 -53.89 24.43 21.04
C GLY A 249 -55.10 24.24 20.11
N VAL A 250 -54.99 24.26 18.78
CA VAL A 250 -56.17 24.17 17.88
C VAL A 250 -56.09 22.94 16.96
N PRO A 251 -57.02 21.96 17.05
CA PRO A 251 -56.85 20.70 16.34
C PRO A 251 -57.22 20.78 14.84
N ARG A 252 -56.20 20.67 13.99
CA ARG A 252 -56.24 20.40 12.55
C ARG A 252 -56.70 21.57 11.68
N GLY A 253 -55.89 21.86 10.67
CA GLY A 253 -56.33 22.50 9.42
C GLY A 253 -57.34 21.66 8.63
N GLN A 254 -58.58 21.54 9.14
CA GLN A 254 -59.70 21.20 8.28
C GLN A 254 -59.77 22.24 7.16
N ASN A 255 -59.70 21.78 5.91
CA ASN A 255 -59.97 22.60 4.74
C ASN A 255 -61.32 23.32 4.95
N PRO A 256 -61.36 24.66 5.07
CA PRO A 256 -62.51 25.37 5.63
C PRO A 256 -63.73 25.38 4.70
N PHE A 257 -63.55 24.95 3.44
CA PHE A 257 -64.61 24.74 2.46
C PHE A 257 -65.31 23.38 2.63
N LYS A 258 -64.67 22.40 3.28
CA LYS A 258 -65.31 21.12 3.62
C LYS A 258 -66.37 21.34 4.70
N ARG A 259 -67.49 20.61 4.58
CA ARG A 259 -68.58 20.65 5.55
C ARG A 259 -68.21 19.85 6.80
N ASN A 260 -68.59 20.35 7.98
CA ASN A 260 -68.52 19.62 9.24
C ASN A 260 -69.62 18.53 9.30
N ALA A 261 -69.67 17.77 10.41
CA ALA A 261 -70.68 16.72 10.61
C ALA A 261 -72.13 17.22 10.68
N ALA A 262 -72.36 18.52 10.91
CA ALA A 262 -73.68 19.18 10.85
C ALA A 262 -74.00 19.76 9.46
N GLY A 263 -73.10 19.60 8.47
CA GLY A 263 -73.26 20.14 7.12
C GLY A 263 -72.81 21.60 6.94
N GLU A 264 -72.30 22.25 7.98
CA GLU A 264 -71.92 23.67 7.98
C GLU A 264 -70.45 23.88 7.56
N ARG A 265 -70.07 25.12 7.21
CA ARG A 265 -68.69 25.51 6.87
C ARG A 265 -68.23 26.68 7.73
N ASN A 266 -66.93 26.77 8.01
CA ASN A 266 -66.38 27.90 8.77
C ASN A 266 -66.21 29.13 7.86
N ILE A 267 -67.30 29.89 7.67
CA ILE A 267 -67.37 31.07 6.80
C ILE A 267 -66.33 32.13 7.20
N SER A 268 -66.05 32.29 8.50
CA SER A 268 -65.03 33.22 9.01
C SER A 268 -63.63 32.81 8.57
N ALA A 269 -63.29 31.51 8.66
CA ALA A 269 -62.00 30.99 8.19
C ALA A 269 -61.86 31.07 6.67
N ILE A 270 -62.93 30.77 5.91
CA ILE A 270 -62.96 31.00 4.45
C ILE A 270 -62.68 32.49 4.15
N SER A 271 -63.41 33.40 4.80
CA SER A 271 -63.33 34.85 4.53
C SER A 271 -61.98 35.46 4.92
N ALA A 272 -61.32 34.92 5.95
CA ALA A 272 -59.95 35.30 6.29
C ALA A 272 -58.96 34.80 5.23
N LEU A 273 -59.02 33.52 4.87
CA LEU A 273 -58.13 32.89 3.90
C LEU A 273 -58.26 33.52 2.50
N VAL A 274 -59.48 33.83 2.06
CA VAL A 274 -59.74 34.52 0.78
C VAL A 274 -59.11 35.91 0.73
N LYS A 275 -58.92 36.58 1.88
CA LYS A 275 -58.27 37.90 1.97
C LYS A 275 -56.75 37.82 2.09
N THR A 276 -56.21 36.78 2.71
CA THR A 276 -54.75 36.63 2.93
C THR A 276 -54.04 35.84 1.85
N ASP A 277 -54.67 34.80 1.30
CA ASP A 277 -54.11 33.93 0.25
C ASP A 277 -55.21 33.40 -0.70
N PRO A 278 -55.59 34.19 -1.72
CA PRO A 278 -56.56 33.79 -2.73
C PRO A 278 -56.15 32.53 -3.52
N ALA A 279 -54.85 32.24 -3.65
CA ALA A 279 -54.37 31.10 -4.42
C ALA A 279 -54.58 29.79 -3.66
N ARG A 280 -54.23 29.75 -2.38
CA ARG A 280 -54.50 28.63 -1.46
C ARG A 280 -56.00 28.45 -1.22
N ALA A 281 -56.76 29.54 -1.12
CA ALA A 281 -58.23 29.48 -1.06
C ALA A 281 -58.83 28.80 -2.30
N ARG A 282 -58.38 29.15 -3.53
CA ARG A 282 -58.84 28.49 -4.77
C ARG A 282 -58.47 27.00 -4.83
N ARG A 283 -57.29 26.62 -4.34
CA ARG A 283 -56.87 25.20 -4.26
C ARG A 283 -57.76 24.42 -3.28
N LEU A 284 -57.93 24.92 -2.05
CA LEU A 284 -58.72 24.27 -1.02
C LEU A 284 -60.22 24.18 -1.37
N ALA A 285 -60.79 25.18 -2.05
CA ALA A 285 -62.16 25.09 -2.56
C ALA A 285 -62.35 23.89 -3.51
N ARG A 286 -61.43 23.68 -4.47
CA ARG A 286 -61.47 22.51 -5.39
C ARG A 286 -61.31 21.19 -4.64
N GLU A 287 -60.41 21.12 -3.67
CA GLU A 287 -60.21 19.92 -2.82
C GLU A 287 -61.40 19.61 -1.88
N ALA A 288 -62.35 20.53 -1.74
CA ALA A 288 -63.62 20.33 -1.04
C ALA A 288 -64.79 19.99 -2.00
N GLY A 289 -64.57 20.02 -3.32
CA GLY A 289 -65.62 19.86 -4.34
C GLY A 289 -66.42 21.15 -4.62
N GLU A 290 -65.98 22.29 -4.11
CA GLU A 290 -66.65 23.59 -4.28
C GLU A 290 -66.16 24.30 -5.55
N ASN A 291 -67.05 25.07 -6.19
CA ASN A 291 -66.64 26.02 -7.23
C ASN A 291 -65.92 27.23 -6.58
N PRO A 292 -64.64 27.50 -6.88
CA PRO A 292 -63.91 28.63 -6.30
C PRO A 292 -64.48 30.01 -6.67
N ASP A 293 -65.14 30.15 -7.83
CA ASP A 293 -65.70 31.42 -8.31
C ASP A 293 -66.87 31.93 -7.45
N LEU A 294 -67.50 31.05 -6.65
CA LEU A 294 -68.52 31.43 -5.66
C LEU A 294 -67.93 32.21 -4.47
N TRP A 295 -66.63 32.06 -4.21
CA TRP A 295 -65.93 32.65 -3.07
C TRP A 295 -64.92 33.72 -3.48
N MET A 296 -64.38 33.60 -4.70
CA MET A 296 -63.37 34.47 -5.29
C MET A 296 -63.70 34.74 -6.77
N PRO A 297 -64.80 35.44 -7.07
CA PRO A 297 -65.17 35.72 -8.46
C PRO A 297 -64.05 36.44 -9.20
N ASN A 298 -63.76 36.01 -10.43
CA ASN A 298 -62.68 36.55 -11.28
C ASN A 298 -62.94 37.97 -11.83
N ASN A 299 -63.93 38.70 -11.31
CA ASN A 299 -64.29 40.03 -11.79
C ASN A 299 -64.87 40.88 -10.64
N PRO A 300 -64.40 42.12 -10.41
CA PRO A 300 -65.06 43.05 -9.49
C PRO A 300 -66.40 43.53 -10.08
N ARG A 301 -67.28 43.99 -9.18
CA ARG A 301 -68.43 44.85 -9.46
C ARG A 301 -68.28 46.12 -8.63
#